data_AF-A0A382ECP9-F1
#
_entry.id   AF-A0A382ECP9-F1
#
_cell.length_a   1.000
_cell.length_b   1.000
_cell.length_c   1.000
_cell.angle_alpha   90.00
_cell.angle_beta   90.00
_cell.angle_gamma   90.00
#
_symmetry.space_group_name_H-M   'P 1'
#
loop_
_entity.id
_entity.type
_entity.pdbx_description
1 polymer ?
#
loop_
_entity_poly.entity_id
_entity_poly.type
_entity_poly.pdbx_seq_one_letter_code
_entity_poly.pdbx_strand_id
1 'polypeptide(L)'
;MLRKPILTIAALGFATCALFARELKEFDNDVNYDEARIPHYDLPNPLVTAEGKLVTTAEQWRNIRRPQILSLFANFIYGAVPVPPDPIVQTYRIVKEDKTFMDGKVTKLDVAIRFKNRKGSAETLVLVFLPNNTREPAPAFMMLSFDNPRGGSFRLSSSRKGYLNNGVPLGKLADKGYAYVSVYHGDLVGHNEVSFGRGIHKLFFRDGQSFPKAHEWGVLTVNGWTGMRALDYLEINDRVDARRVAVMGHSKMGKATLW
;
A
#
# COMPACT_ATOMS: atom_id res chain seq x y z
N MET A 1 38.16 44.15 55.55
CA MET A 1 36.99 44.85 54.98
C MET A 1 37.00 44.57 53.47
N LEU A 2 35.91 43.98 52.95
CA LEU A 2 35.65 43.55 51.56
C LEU A 2 36.59 42.51 50.91
N ARG A 3 36.22 41.22 51.03
CA ARG A 3 36.45 40.23 49.95
C ARG A 3 35.10 39.96 49.28
N LYS A 4 34.99 40.32 48.00
CA LYS A 4 33.82 40.06 47.15
C LYS A 4 33.77 38.56 46.79
N PRO A 5 32.58 37.94 46.69
CA PRO A 5 32.44 36.58 46.18
C PRO A 5 32.58 36.58 44.65
N ILE A 6 33.38 35.65 44.13
CA ILE A 6 33.42 35.35 42.69
C ILE A 6 32.27 34.36 42.45
N LEU A 7 31.19 34.84 41.82
CA LEU A 7 30.16 33.97 41.24
C LEU A 7 30.75 33.30 39.99
N THR A 8 30.90 31.98 40.03
CA THR A 8 31.13 31.17 38.84
C THR A 8 29.78 30.95 38.14
N ILE A 9 29.54 31.68 37.06
CA ILE A 9 28.41 31.40 36.15
C ILE A 9 28.79 30.17 35.33
N ALA A 10 28.24 29.01 35.67
CA ALA A 10 28.25 27.85 34.79
C ALA A 10 27.15 28.03 33.73
N ALA A 11 27.53 28.52 32.55
CA ALA A 11 26.65 28.48 31.38
C ALA A 11 26.63 27.04 30.85
N LEU A 12 25.63 26.25 31.26
CA LEU A 12 25.28 25.01 30.57
C LEU A 12 24.66 25.39 29.21
N GLY A 13 25.49 25.38 28.16
CA GLY A 13 25.01 25.39 26.79
C GLY A 13 24.30 24.07 26.50
N PHE A 14 22.97 24.05 26.64
CA PHE A 14 22.14 23.00 26.05
C PHE A 14 22.14 23.19 24.54
N ALA A 15 23.11 22.57 23.86
CA ALA A 15 23.03 22.36 22.42
C ALA A 15 21.88 21.38 22.17
N THR A 16 20.74 21.92 21.75
CA THR A 16 19.63 21.15 21.18
C THR A 16 20.13 20.49 19.89
N CYS A 17 20.71 19.31 20.02
CA CYS A 17 20.81 18.39 18.89
C CYS A 17 19.38 18.02 18.47
N ALA A 18 18.87 18.76 17.49
CA ALA A 18 17.75 18.31 16.70
C ALA A 18 18.17 17.00 16.02
N LEU A 19 17.86 15.88 16.68
CA LEU A 19 17.94 14.56 16.07
C LEU A 19 16.86 14.51 14.99
N PHE A 20 17.22 14.99 13.80
CA PHE A 20 16.51 14.62 12.60
C PHE A 20 16.65 13.11 12.47
N ALA A 21 15.53 12.39 12.50
CA ALA A 21 15.50 10.99 12.14
C ALA A 21 15.95 10.87 10.68
N ARG A 22 17.22 10.52 10.46
CA ARG A 22 17.84 10.34 9.15
C ARG A 22 17.80 8.86 8.79
N GLU A 23 17.35 8.53 7.58
CA GLU A 23 17.24 7.14 7.11
C GLU A 23 18.61 6.55 6.74
N LEU A 24 18.77 5.23 6.94
CA LEU A 24 20.00 4.46 6.68
C LEU A 24 20.56 4.58 5.25
N LYS A 25 19.80 5.09 4.28
CA LYS A 25 20.21 5.22 2.87
C LYS A 25 20.95 6.52 2.54
N GLU A 26 21.03 7.48 3.46
CA GLU A 26 21.79 8.73 3.22
C GLU A 26 23.29 8.52 2.99
N PHE A 27 23.84 7.35 3.33
CA PHE A 27 25.26 7.01 3.14
C PHE A 27 25.55 6.13 1.90
N ASP A 28 24.57 5.91 1.01
CA ASP A 28 24.87 5.39 -0.33
C ASP A 28 25.65 6.47 -1.11
N ASN A 29 26.98 6.40 -1.04
CA ASN A 29 27.88 7.34 -1.73
C ASN A 29 27.82 7.26 -3.28
N ASP A 30 26.95 6.42 -3.84
CA ASP A 30 26.81 6.14 -5.27
C ASP A 30 25.49 6.68 -5.88
N VAL A 31 24.72 7.48 -5.13
CA VAL A 31 23.57 8.20 -5.70
C VAL A 31 24.05 9.47 -6.39
N ASN A 32 23.83 9.57 -7.69
CA ASN A 32 24.15 10.78 -8.44
C ASN A 32 23.08 11.87 -8.23
N TYR A 33 23.46 12.97 -7.58
CA TYR A 33 22.63 14.17 -7.40
C TYR A 33 22.99 15.32 -8.36
N ASP A 34 23.99 15.12 -9.23
CA ASP A 34 24.45 16.12 -10.18
C ASP A 34 23.92 15.79 -11.59
N GLU A 35 23.05 16.65 -12.11
CA GLU A 35 22.45 16.52 -13.45
C GLU A 35 23.53 16.42 -14.54
N ALA A 36 24.66 17.12 -14.38
CA ALA A 36 25.75 17.09 -15.37
C ALA A 36 26.47 15.73 -15.43
N ARG A 37 26.27 14.87 -14.42
CA ARG A 37 26.82 13.51 -14.36
C ARG A 37 25.86 12.43 -14.85
N ILE A 38 24.65 12.80 -15.30
CA ILE A 38 23.70 11.83 -15.84
C ILE A 38 24.21 11.33 -17.21
N PRO A 39 24.46 10.02 -17.37
CA PRO A 39 24.88 9.48 -18.66
C PRO A 39 23.74 9.57 -19.66
N HIS A 40 24.08 9.63 -20.95
CA HIS A 40 23.08 9.50 -22.00
C HIS A 40 22.33 8.15 -21.89
N TYR A 41 21.01 8.17 -22.08
CA TYR A 41 20.17 6.98 -22.12
C TYR A 41 19.06 7.13 -23.16
N ASP A 42 18.65 6.00 -23.73
CA ASP A 42 17.54 5.93 -24.68
C ASP A 42 16.32 5.32 -24.01
N LEU A 43 15.16 5.97 -24.17
CA LEU A 43 13.89 5.44 -23.69
C LEU A 43 13.19 4.63 -24.79
N PRO A 44 12.65 3.43 -24.48
CA PRO A 44 11.86 2.70 -25.44
C PRO A 44 10.58 3.47 -25.75
N ASN A 45 10.24 3.60 -27.04
CA ASN A 45 9.03 4.29 -27.44
C ASN A 45 7.79 3.47 -26.99
N PRO A 46 6.92 4.01 -26.13
CA PRO A 46 5.75 3.29 -25.66
C PRO A 46 4.75 3.00 -26.78
N LEU A 47 4.75 3.79 -27.86
CA LEU A 47 3.87 3.67 -29.01
C LEU A 47 4.48 2.89 -30.18
N VAL A 48 5.51 2.08 -29.92
CA VAL A 48 6.05 1.11 -30.89
C VAL A 48 5.91 -0.29 -30.29
N THR A 49 5.30 -1.22 -31.01
CA THR A 49 5.13 -2.61 -30.56
C THR A 49 6.48 -3.36 -30.50
N ALA A 50 6.52 -4.53 -29.86
CA ALA A 50 7.71 -5.38 -29.85
C ALA A 50 8.16 -5.80 -31.26
N GLU A 51 7.25 -5.81 -32.24
CA GLU A 51 7.51 -6.10 -33.65
C GLU A 51 7.94 -4.85 -34.45
N GLY A 52 8.11 -3.69 -33.81
CA GLY A 52 8.52 -2.45 -34.47
C GLY A 52 7.40 -1.67 -35.16
N LYS A 53 6.12 -2.01 -34.93
CA LYS A 53 4.98 -1.32 -35.56
C LYS A 53 4.53 -0.12 -34.74
N LEU A 54 4.18 0.98 -35.40
CA LEU A 54 3.62 2.16 -34.74
C LEU A 54 2.19 1.90 -34.25
N VAL A 55 1.91 2.33 -33.02
CA VAL A 55 0.59 2.34 -32.39
C VAL A 55 -0.04 3.71 -32.62
N THR A 56 -1.11 3.76 -33.41
CA THR A 56 -1.76 5.03 -33.83
C THR A 56 -3.18 5.16 -33.30
N THR A 57 -3.77 4.09 -32.76
CA THR A 57 -5.13 4.11 -32.22
C THR A 57 -5.20 3.61 -30.79
N ALA A 58 -6.22 4.07 -30.05
CA ALA A 58 -6.49 3.60 -28.70
C ALA A 58 -6.83 2.10 -28.64
N GLU A 59 -7.40 1.54 -29.70
CA GLU A 59 -7.68 0.11 -29.79
C GLU A 59 -6.38 -0.70 -29.91
N GLN A 60 -5.45 -0.29 -30.78
CA GLN A 60 -4.13 -0.89 -30.87
C GLN A 60 -3.38 -0.79 -29.54
N TRP A 61 -3.48 0.35 -28.84
CA TRP A 61 -2.91 0.49 -27.51
C TRP A 61 -3.51 -0.52 -26.52
N ARG A 62 -4.84 -0.58 -26.40
CA ARG A 62 -5.52 -1.43 -25.41
C ARG A 62 -5.34 -2.93 -25.67
N ASN A 63 -5.41 -3.34 -26.94
CA ASN A 63 -5.49 -4.74 -27.31
C ASN A 63 -4.14 -5.35 -27.71
N ILE A 64 -3.14 -4.54 -28.07
CA ILE A 64 -1.81 -5.02 -28.50
C ILE A 64 -0.71 -4.51 -27.57
N ARG A 65 -0.51 -3.19 -27.51
CA ARG A 65 0.68 -2.62 -26.88
C ARG A 65 0.65 -2.68 -25.35
N ARG A 66 -0.49 -2.38 -24.73
CA ARG A 66 -0.65 -2.45 -23.27
C ARG A 66 -0.43 -3.88 -22.75
N PRO A 67 -1.00 -4.95 -23.34
CA PRO A 67 -0.67 -6.32 -22.96
C PRO A 67 0.81 -6.66 -23.10
N GLN A 68 1.49 -6.21 -24.17
CA GLN A 68 2.94 -6.40 -24.34
C GLN A 68 3.73 -5.74 -23.20
N ILE A 69 3.44 -4.47 -22.88
CA ILE A 69 4.10 -3.75 -21.78
C ILE A 69 3.84 -4.44 -20.44
N LEU A 70 2.59 -4.82 -20.14
CA LEU A 70 2.25 -5.56 -18.92
C LEU A 70 3.02 -6.88 -18.82
N SER A 71 3.16 -7.60 -19.92
CA SER A 71 3.94 -8.84 -19.97
C SER A 71 5.43 -8.59 -19.70
N LEU A 72 6.02 -7.51 -20.24
CA LEU A 72 7.41 -7.15 -19.94
C LEU A 72 7.61 -6.83 -18.45
N PHE A 73 6.74 -6.01 -17.86
CA PHE A 73 6.81 -5.69 -16.43
C PHE A 73 6.58 -6.93 -15.55
N ALA A 74 5.62 -7.79 -15.90
CA ALA A 74 5.38 -9.03 -15.18
C ALA A 74 6.56 -9.99 -15.24
N ASN A 75 7.20 -10.15 -16.40
CA ASN A 75 8.30 -11.13 -16.56
C ASN A 75 9.64 -10.64 -16.03
N PHE A 76 9.93 -9.33 -16.09
CA PHE A 76 11.27 -8.81 -15.83
C PHE A 76 11.38 -7.90 -14.59
N ILE A 77 10.28 -7.35 -14.08
CA ILE A 77 10.33 -6.34 -13.02
C ILE A 77 9.58 -6.80 -11.76
N TYR A 78 8.28 -7.07 -11.89
CA TYR A 78 7.41 -7.27 -10.73
C TYR A 78 7.06 -8.75 -10.45
N GLY A 79 7.23 -9.63 -11.44
CA GLY A 79 6.77 -11.01 -11.36
C GLY A 79 5.26 -11.13 -11.61
N ALA A 80 4.86 -12.15 -12.34
CA ALA A 80 3.45 -12.48 -12.58
C ALA A 80 2.82 -13.14 -11.35
N VAL A 81 1.54 -12.84 -11.11
CA VAL A 81 0.73 -13.61 -10.15
C VAL A 81 0.63 -15.06 -10.69
N PRO A 82 1.14 -16.07 -9.97
CA PRO A 82 1.10 -17.44 -10.45
C PRO A 82 -0.35 -17.94 -10.50
N VAL A 83 -0.62 -18.92 -11.36
CA VAL A 83 -1.86 -19.69 -11.27
C VAL A 83 -1.70 -20.69 -10.13
N PRO A 84 -2.55 -20.67 -9.09
CA PRO A 84 -2.42 -21.61 -7.99
C PRO A 84 -2.71 -23.04 -8.47
N PRO A 85 -2.02 -24.07 -7.94
CA PRO A 85 -2.25 -25.46 -8.35
C PRO A 85 -3.62 -25.99 -7.94
N ASP A 86 -4.26 -25.35 -6.96
CA ASP A 86 -5.57 -25.69 -6.43
C ASP A 86 -6.40 -24.42 -6.28
N PRO A 87 -7.73 -24.47 -6.52
CA PRO A 87 -8.60 -23.33 -6.29
C PRO A 87 -8.45 -22.75 -4.89
N ILE A 88 -8.26 -21.44 -4.81
CA ILE A 88 -8.21 -20.71 -3.54
C ILE A 88 -9.62 -20.26 -3.21
N VAL A 89 -10.16 -20.78 -2.10
CA VAL A 89 -11.42 -20.30 -1.54
C VAL A 89 -11.14 -18.98 -0.83
N GLN A 90 -11.78 -17.91 -1.30
CA GLN A 90 -11.74 -16.57 -0.73
C GLN A 90 -13.04 -16.31 0.03
N THR A 91 -12.94 -15.93 1.30
CA THR A 91 -14.09 -15.58 2.14
C THR A 91 -13.89 -14.26 2.86
N TYR A 92 -15.00 -13.58 3.14
CA TYR A 92 -15.03 -12.29 3.82
C TYR A 92 -15.75 -12.42 5.17
N ARG A 93 -15.23 -11.74 6.18
CA ARG A 93 -15.86 -11.67 7.49
C ARG A 93 -15.67 -10.28 8.09
N ILE A 94 -16.76 -9.64 8.48
CA ILE A 94 -16.70 -8.44 9.31
C ILE A 94 -16.32 -8.90 10.73
N VAL A 95 -15.09 -8.59 11.14
CA VAL A 95 -14.55 -8.93 12.46
C VAL A 95 -15.01 -7.93 13.51
N LYS A 96 -15.13 -6.66 13.11
CA LYS A 96 -15.61 -5.57 13.96
C LYS A 96 -16.38 -4.57 13.12
N GLU A 97 -17.48 -4.07 13.67
CA GLU A 97 -18.21 -2.93 13.15
C GLU A 97 -18.40 -1.92 14.28
N ASP A 98 -17.97 -0.68 14.04
CA ASP A 98 -18.14 0.45 14.94
C ASP A 98 -18.91 1.56 14.21
N LYS A 99 -20.22 1.59 14.42
CA LYS A 99 -21.14 2.55 13.80
C LYS A 99 -21.06 3.95 14.40
N THR A 100 -20.45 4.09 15.58
CA THR A 100 -20.37 5.33 16.33
C THR A 100 -19.02 6.03 16.18
N PHE A 101 -18.14 5.50 15.33
CA PHE A 101 -16.82 6.08 15.10
C PHE A 101 -16.92 7.57 14.70
N MET A 102 -16.15 8.40 15.40
CA MET A 102 -16.13 9.85 15.19
C MET A 102 -17.52 10.48 15.42
N ASP A 103 -18.10 10.20 16.59
CA ASP A 103 -19.42 10.66 17.05
C ASP A 103 -20.55 10.28 16.08
N GLY A 104 -20.47 9.08 15.50
CA GLY A 104 -21.47 8.57 14.56
C GLY A 104 -21.40 9.17 13.16
N LYS A 105 -20.35 9.93 12.83
CA LYS A 105 -20.14 10.45 11.48
C LYS A 105 -19.68 9.37 10.50
N VAL A 106 -18.98 8.35 10.98
CA VAL A 106 -18.40 7.27 10.18
C VAL A 106 -18.72 5.91 10.82
N THR A 107 -18.99 4.91 10.00
CA THR A 107 -18.92 3.50 10.40
C THR A 107 -17.52 2.97 10.06
N LYS A 108 -16.81 2.39 11.04
CA LYS A 108 -15.55 1.66 10.81
C LYS A 108 -15.81 0.16 10.77
N LEU A 109 -15.42 -0.49 9.68
CA LEU A 109 -15.43 -1.95 9.53
C LEU A 109 -14.00 -2.48 9.52
N ASP A 110 -13.78 -3.56 10.27
CA ASP A 110 -12.57 -4.36 10.22
C ASP A 110 -12.93 -5.66 9.49
N VAL A 111 -12.47 -5.81 8.26
CA VAL A 111 -12.89 -6.88 7.35
C VAL A 111 -11.74 -7.86 7.15
N ALA A 112 -11.90 -9.08 7.63
CA ALA A 112 -10.97 -10.17 7.36
C ALA A 112 -11.28 -10.77 6.00
N ILE A 113 -10.27 -10.85 5.15
CA ILE A 113 -10.28 -11.56 3.87
C ILE A 113 -9.38 -12.78 4.02
N ARG A 114 -9.98 -13.97 3.96
CA ARG A 114 -9.27 -15.24 4.16
C ARG A 114 -9.16 -16.01 2.86
N PHE A 115 -7.98 -16.56 2.62
CA PHE A 115 -7.63 -17.41 1.49
C PHE A 115 -7.30 -18.81 1.99
N LYS A 116 -7.89 -19.85 1.38
CA LYS A 116 -7.65 -21.24 1.80
C LYS A 116 -7.66 -22.20 0.62
N ASN A 117 -6.69 -23.11 0.59
CA ASN A 117 -6.71 -24.31 -0.24
C ASN A 117 -6.01 -25.47 0.50
N ARG A 118 -5.68 -26.58 -0.18
CA ARG A 118 -5.03 -27.74 0.46
C ARG A 118 -3.65 -27.44 1.06
N LYS A 119 -2.97 -26.36 0.61
CA LYS A 119 -1.63 -25.99 1.08
C LYS A 119 -1.64 -25.19 2.40
N GLY A 120 -2.79 -24.65 2.79
CA GLY A 120 -2.97 -23.91 4.04
C GLY A 120 -3.96 -22.76 3.92
N SER A 121 -3.75 -21.72 4.75
CA SER A 121 -4.51 -20.49 4.66
C SER A 121 -3.66 -19.26 4.94
N ALA A 122 -4.05 -18.12 4.36
CA ALA A 122 -3.56 -16.79 4.66
C ALA A 122 -4.74 -15.86 4.89
N GLU A 123 -4.55 -14.77 5.65
CA GLU A 123 -5.62 -13.83 5.96
C GLU A 123 -5.04 -12.42 6.00
N THR A 124 -5.81 -11.45 5.51
CA THR A 124 -5.52 -10.01 5.64
C THR A 124 -6.69 -9.28 6.26
N LEU A 125 -6.39 -8.24 7.05
CA LEU A 125 -7.40 -7.36 7.65
C LEU A 125 -7.41 -6.02 6.91
N VAL A 126 -8.53 -5.72 6.27
CA VAL A 126 -8.79 -4.45 5.58
C VAL A 126 -9.66 -3.58 6.47
N LEU A 127 -9.30 -2.30 6.60
CA LEU A 127 -10.15 -1.33 7.30
C LEU A 127 -10.96 -0.53 6.29
N VAL A 128 -12.27 -0.43 6.51
CA VAL A 128 -13.19 0.32 5.65
C VAL A 128 -13.92 1.35 6.52
N PHE A 129 -13.77 2.63 6.18
CA PHE A 129 -14.41 3.74 6.86
C PHE A 129 -15.48 4.31 5.93
N LEU A 130 -16.74 4.18 6.34
CA LEU A 130 -17.91 4.53 5.55
C LEU A 130 -18.56 5.78 6.15
N PRO A 131 -18.76 6.87 5.40
CA PRO A 131 -19.56 7.98 5.89
C PRO A 131 -20.99 7.50 6.18
N ASN A 132 -21.58 7.92 7.30
CA ASN A 132 -22.94 7.52 7.66
C ASN A 132 -24.02 8.37 6.97
N ASN A 133 -23.67 9.60 6.59
CA ASN A 133 -24.62 10.55 6.00
C ASN A 133 -24.46 10.64 4.46
N THR A 134 -24.55 9.50 3.78
CA THR A 134 -24.59 9.44 2.30
C THR A 134 -25.89 8.82 1.84
N ARG A 135 -26.47 9.38 0.76
CA ARG A 135 -27.71 8.87 0.15
C ARG A 135 -27.45 7.71 -0.81
N GLU A 136 -26.26 7.69 -1.39
CA GLU A 136 -25.82 6.72 -2.39
C GLU A 136 -24.54 6.03 -1.89
N PRO A 137 -24.14 4.88 -2.49
CA PRO A 137 -22.86 4.25 -2.21
C PRO A 137 -21.70 5.23 -2.40
N ALA A 138 -20.79 5.28 -1.42
CA ALA A 138 -19.74 6.29 -1.37
C ALA A 138 -18.59 5.93 -2.33
N PRO A 139 -18.09 6.86 -3.17
CA PRO A 139 -16.79 6.67 -3.81
C PRO A 139 -15.70 6.56 -2.75
N ALA A 140 -14.62 5.82 -3.03
CA ALA A 140 -13.62 5.49 -2.02
C ALA A 140 -12.20 5.91 -2.41
N PHE A 141 -11.44 6.29 -1.39
CA PHE A 141 -9.97 6.37 -1.45
C PHE A 141 -9.39 5.13 -0.79
N MET A 142 -8.67 4.29 -1.54
CA MET A 142 -8.06 3.06 -1.04
C MET A 142 -6.54 3.19 -0.94
N MET A 143 -6.01 3.15 0.28
CA MET A 143 -4.58 3.27 0.57
C MET A 143 -3.94 1.89 0.77
N LEU A 144 -2.93 1.57 -0.04
CA LEU A 144 -1.97 0.51 0.30
C LEU A 144 -1.02 1.08 1.37
N SER A 145 -1.03 0.49 2.57
CA SER A 145 -0.53 1.13 3.78
C SER A 145 0.53 0.33 4.53
N PHE A 146 1.45 1.07 5.16
CA PHE A 146 2.37 0.60 6.20
C PHE A 146 1.73 0.50 7.59
N ASP A 147 0.59 1.17 7.79
CA ASP A 147 -0.08 1.17 9.08
C ASP A 147 -0.74 -0.18 9.33
N ASN A 148 -0.29 -0.87 10.38
CA ASN A 148 -0.91 -2.10 10.83
C ASN A 148 -2.31 -1.80 11.40
N PRO A 149 -3.38 -2.47 10.92
CA PRO A 149 -4.75 -2.22 11.37
C PRO A 149 -4.97 -2.57 12.84
N ARG A 150 -4.07 -3.39 13.42
CA ARG A 150 -4.07 -3.78 14.84
C ARG A 150 -3.28 -2.80 15.72
N GLY A 151 -2.69 -1.75 15.12
CA GLY A 151 -1.92 -0.71 15.81
C GLY A 151 -2.73 0.52 16.21
N GLY A 152 -2.02 1.59 16.59
CA GLY A 152 -2.62 2.87 17.03
C GLY A 152 -2.92 3.86 15.91
N SER A 153 -2.45 3.62 14.69
CA SER A 153 -2.51 4.54 13.54
C SER A 153 -3.93 4.97 13.15
N PHE A 154 -4.91 4.08 13.33
CA PHE A 154 -6.31 4.30 12.93
C PHE A 154 -7.21 4.78 14.08
N ARG A 155 -6.64 5.25 15.18
CA ARG A 155 -7.37 5.97 16.23
C ARG A 155 -7.49 7.44 15.86
N LEU A 156 -8.51 8.12 16.39
CA LEU A 156 -8.65 9.57 16.24
C LEU A 156 -7.44 10.28 16.88
N SER A 157 -6.93 11.29 16.19
CA SER A 157 -5.82 12.11 16.66
C SER A 157 -6.26 13.01 17.82
N SER A 158 -5.47 13.00 18.90
CA SER A 158 -5.67 13.91 20.03
C SER A 158 -5.21 15.35 19.74
N SER A 159 -4.30 15.54 18.78
CA SER A 159 -3.73 16.85 18.44
C SER A 159 -4.35 17.49 17.20
N ARG A 160 -5.01 16.72 16.33
CA ARG A 160 -5.64 17.20 15.09
C ARG A 160 -7.08 16.71 14.99
N LYS A 161 -8.03 17.57 15.36
CA LYS A 161 -9.47 17.26 15.29
C LYS A 161 -9.87 16.82 13.87
N GLY A 162 -10.58 15.69 13.76
CA GLY A 162 -11.05 15.14 12.49
C GLY A 162 -10.00 14.35 11.69
N TYR A 163 -8.81 14.12 12.26
CA TYR A 163 -7.77 13.28 11.66
C TYR A 163 -7.62 11.96 12.41
N LEU A 164 -7.11 10.95 11.71
CA LEU A 164 -6.53 9.76 12.33
C LEU A 164 -5.08 10.04 12.76
N ASN A 165 -4.53 9.22 13.66
CA ASN A 165 -3.14 9.35 14.13
C ASN A 165 -2.11 9.28 12.99
N ASN A 166 -2.39 8.54 11.92
CA ASN A 166 -1.53 8.48 10.74
C ASN A 166 -1.67 9.69 9.80
N GLY A 167 -2.44 10.71 10.18
CA GLY A 167 -2.56 11.95 9.42
C GLY A 167 -3.62 11.94 8.32
N VAL A 168 -4.40 10.87 8.16
CA VAL A 168 -5.53 10.85 7.22
C VAL A 168 -6.62 11.82 7.71
N PRO A 169 -7.08 12.79 6.88
CA PRO A 169 -8.13 13.75 7.22
C PRO A 169 -9.52 13.12 7.12
N LEU A 170 -9.77 12.04 7.86
CA LEU A 170 -10.98 11.22 7.72
C LEU A 170 -12.29 12.02 7.87
N GLY A 171 -12.31 12.99 8.79
CA GLY A 171 -13.46 13.89 8.97
C GLY A 171 -13.82 14.67 7.70
N LYS A 172 -12.81 15.21 7.01
CA LYS A 172 -12.99 15.96 5.76
C LYS A 172 -13.41 15.05 4.60
N LEU A 173 -12.87 13.83 4.53
CA LEU A 173 -13.30 12.84 3.54
C LEU A 173 -14.79 12.49 3.74
N ALA A 174 -15.20 12.22 4.97
CA ALA A 174 -16.59 11.91 5.31
C ALA A 174 -17.54 13.09 5.02
N ASP A 175 -17.15 14.33 5.32
CA ASP A 175 -17.96 15.53 4.97
C ASP A 175 -18.17 15.70 3.47
N LYS A 176 -17.25 15.17 2.66
CA LYS A 176 -17.34 15.18 1.21
C LYS A 176 -17.95 13.90 0.64
N GLY A 177 -18.41 12.98 1.49
CA GLY A 177 -19.07 11.74 1.10
C GLY A 177 -18.12 10.68 0.55
N TYR A 178 -16.82 10.76 0.85
CA TYR A 178 -15.85 9.73 0.45
C TYR A 178 -15.66 8.70 1.56
N ALA A 179 -15.67 7.43 1.17
CA ALA A 179 -15.15 6.35 1.99
C ALA A 179 -13.61 6.36 1.98
N TYR A 180 -13.02 5.81 3.05
CA TYR A 180 -11.58 5.57 3.12
C TYR A 180 -11.33 4.10 3.42
N VAL A 181 -10.43 3.47 2.67
CA VAL A 181 -10.07 2.06 2.81
C VAL A 181 -8.57 1.98 3.05
N SER A 182 -8.15 1.18 4.03
CA SER A 182 -6.74 0.91 4.28
C SER A 182 -6.44 -0.58 4.14
N VAL A 183 -5.50 -0.89 3.27
CA VAL A 183 -5.03 -2.26 2.99
C VAL A 183 -3.60 -2.38 3.49
N TYR A 184 -3.40 -3.18 4.52
CA TYR A 184 -2.07 -3.33 5.13
C TYR A 184 -1.20 -4.29 4.33
N HIS A 185 0.02 -3.86 4.00
CA HIS A 185 0.93 -4.65 3.18
C HIS A 185 1.42 -5.93 3.90
N GLY A 186 1.41 -5.94 5.23
CA GLY A 186 2.21 -6.88 6.02
C GLY A 186 1.54 -8.20 6.37
N ASP A 187 0.24 -8.34 6.10
CA ASP A 187 -0.52 -9.53 6.50
C ASP A 187 -0.26 -10.73 5.56
N LEU A 188 -0.14 -10.50 4.25
CA LEU A 188 0.05 -11.57 3.25
C LEU A 188 1.51 -11.81 2.87
N VAL A 189 2.38 -10.82 3.06
CA VAL A 189 3.82 -10.91 2.81
C VAL A 189 4.59 -10.00 3.77
N GLY A 190 5.75 -10.48 4.24
CA GLY A 190 6.64 -9.66 5.06
C GLY A 190 7.18 -8.44 4.31
N HIS A 191 7.44 -7.35 5.04
CA HIS A 191 7.82 -6.06 4.47
C HIS A 191 9.00 -6.16 3.47
N ASN A 192 10.04 -6.93 3.81
CA ASN A 192 11.19 -7.23 2.95
C ASN A 192 11.41 -8.75 2.93
N GLU A 193 10.33 -9.50 2.70
CA GLU A 193 10.39 -10.96 2.67
C GLU A 193 11.31 -11.44 1.55
N VAL A 194 12.22 -12.36 1.90
CA VAL A 194 13.19 -12.97 0.98
C VAL A 194 13.12 -14.49 1.00
N SER A 195 12.47 -15.08 2.00
CA SER A 195 12.31 -16.55 2.13
C SER A 195 11.07 -17.07 1.40
N PHE A 196 10.02 -16.23 1.29
CA PHE A 196 8.72 -16.56 0.68
C PHE A 196 8.05 -17.85 1.18
N GLY A 197 8.48 -18.38 2.34
CA GLY A 197 7.94 -19.61 2.92
C GLY A 197 6.65 -19.42 3.73
N ARG A 198 6.22 -18.17 3.94
CA ARG A 198 5.05 -17.79 4.74
C ARG A 198 4.08 -16.92 3.95
N GLY A 199 2.88 -16.73 4.51
CA GLY A 199 1.85 -15.88 3.91
C GLY A 199 1.22 -16.50 2.68
N ILE A 200 0.86 -15.66 1.70
CA ILE A 200 0.04 -16.07 0.55
C ILE A 200 0.80 -16.99 -0.44
N HIS A 201 2.12 -16.82 -0.59
CA HIS A 201 2.94 -17.54 -1.58
C HIS A 201 2.78 -19.07 -1.51
N LYS A 202 2.71 -19.63 -0.29
CA LYS A 202 2.57 -21.07 -0.08
C LYS A 202 1.31 -21.65 -0.76
N LEU A 203 0.24 -20.86 -0.88
CA LEU A 203 -1.00 -21.31 -1.52
C LEU A 203 -0.85 -21.43 -3.05
N PHE A 204 0.20 -20.83 -3.62
CA PHE A 204 0.47 -20.79 -5.06
C PHE A 204 1.59 -21.75 -5.49
N PHE A 205 2.30 -22.37 -4.55
CA PHE A 205 3.39 -23.29 -4.87
C PHE A 205 2.88 -24.67 -5.30
N ARG A 206 3.44 -25.17 -6.41
CA ARG A 206 3.25 -26.54 -6.87
C ARG A 206 3.91 -27.54 -5.91
N ASP A 207 3.57 -28.83 -6.02
CA ASP A 207 4.24 -29.87 -5.26
C ASP A 207 5.75 -29.89 -5.57
N GLY A 208 6.58 -29.85 -4.52
CA GLY A 208 8.04 -29.73 -4.63
C GLY A 208 8.59 -28.31 -4.78
N GLN A 209 7.74 -27.29 -4.95
CA GLN A 209 8.17 -25.90 -5.04
C GLN A 209 8.26 -25.26 -3.63
N SER A 210 9.41 -24.66 -3.32
CA SER A 210 9.68 -23.98 -2.04
C SER A 210 9.97 -22.49 -2.19
N PHE A 211 10.04 -21.98 -3.43
CA PHE A 211 10.40 -20.60 -3.75
C PHE A 211 9.68 -20.13 -5.03
N PRO A 212 9.34 -18.83 -5.17
CA PRO A 212 8.81 -18.30 -6.43
C PRO A 212 9.81 -18.51 -7.57
N LYS A 213 9.31 -18.85 -8.77
CA LYS A 213 10.17 -18.88 -9.96
C LYS A 213 10.59 -17.46 -10.35
N ALA A 214 11.61 -17.35 -11.21
CA ALA A 214 12.15 -16.06 -11.63
C ALA A 214 11.11 -15.08 -12.22
N HIS A 215 10.05 -15.59 -12.85
CA HIS A 215 8.95 -14.80 -13.42
C HIS A 215 7.72 -14.72 -12.51
N GLU A 216 7.75 -15.32 -11.33
CA GLU A 216 6.65 -15.28 -10.37
C GLU A 216 6.80 -14.11 -9.41
N TRP A 217 5.66 -13.63 -8.91
CA TRP A 217 5.54 -12.44 -8.08
C TRP A 217 6.49 -12.36 -6.88
N GLY A 218 6.88 -11.13 -6.55
CA GLY A 218 7.54 -10.78 -5.28
C GLY A 218 6.64 -9.96 -4.35
N VAL A 219 7.27 -9.28 -3.38
CA VAL A 219 6.60 -8.49 -2.34
C VAL A 219 5.67 -7.41 -2.91
N LEU A 220 6.14 -6.64 -3.91
CA LEU A 220 5.34 -5.54 -4.49
C LEU A 220 4.06 -6.06 -5.16
N THR A 221 4.18 -7.13 -5.95
CA THR A 221 3.02 -7.74 -6.62
C THR A 221 2.05 -8.36 -5.64
N VAL A 222 2.52 -8.97 -4.55
CA VAL A 222 1.60 -9.41 -3.49
C VAL A 222 0.86 -8.24 -2.84
N ASN A 223 1.52 -7.10 -2.62
CA ASN A 223 0.85 -5.92 -2.07
C ASN A 223 -0.22 -5.35 -3.02
N GLY A 224 0.10 -5.23 -4.32
CA GLY A 224 -0.87 -4.85 -5.35
C GLY A 224 -2.04 -5.85 -5.42
N TRP A 225 -1.73 -7.15 -5.42
CA TRP A 225 -2.73 -8.23 -5.38
C TRP A 225 -3.62 -8.15 -4.14
N THR A 226 -3.06 -7.85 -2.96
CA THR A 226 -3.84 -7.64 -1.72
C THR A 226 -4.82 -6.48 -1.89
N GLY A 227 -4.40 -5.39 -2.55
CA GLY A 227 -5.27 -4.30 -2.95
C GLY A 227 -6.42 -4.74 -3.88
N MET A 228 -6.13 -5.59 -4.86
CA MET A 228 -7.17 -6.17 -5.72
C MET A 228 -8.18 -6.99 -4.91
N ARG A 229 -7.73 -7.81 -3.96
CA ARG A 229 -8.63 -8.60 -3.10
C ARG A 229 -9.49 -7.72 -2.19
N ALA A 230 -8.95 -6.58 -1.74
CA ALA A 230 -9.74 -5.58 -1.04
C ALA A 230 -10.81 -4.97 -1.95
N LEU A 231 -10.48 -4.68 -3.21
CA LEU A 231 -11.45 -4.18 -4.19
C LEU A 231 -12.56 -5.19 -4.47
N ASP A 232 -12.25 -6.49 -4.60
CA ASP A 232 -13.25 -7.56 -4.74
C ASP A 232 -14.27 -7.55 -3.57
N TYR A 233 -13.83 -7.21 -2.34
CA TYR A 233 -14.74 -7.03 -1.21
C TYR A 233 -15.62 -5.78 -1.36
N LEU A 234 -15.05 -4.67 -1.86
CA LEU A 234 -15.82 -3.43 -2.08
C LEU A 234 -16.90 -3.61 -3.14
N GLU A 235 -16.69 -4.48 -4.14
CA GLU A 235 -17.69 -4.80 -5.17
C GLU A 235 -18.95 -5.47 -4.61
N ILE A 236 -18.83 -6.18 -3.47
CA ILE A 236 -19.98 -6.81 -2.79
C ILE A 236 -20.47 -6.00 -1.58
N ASN A 237 -19.86 -4.85 -1.30
CA ASN A 237 -20.29 -3.94 -0.23
C ASN A 237 -21.20 -2.86 -0.83
N ASP A 238 -22.49 -2.92 -0.53
CA ASP A 238 -23.51 -2.00 -1.06
C ASP A 238 -23.38 -0.55 -0.59
N ARG A 239 -22.50 -0.25 0.38
CA ARG A 239 -22.26 1.11 0.88
C ARG A 239 -21.11 1.81 0.14
N VAL A 240 -20.38 1.11 -0.73
CA VAL A 240 -19.26 1.66 -1.51
C VAL A 240 -19.55 1.55 -3.00
N ASP A 241 -19.32 2.64 -3.72
CA ASP A 241 -19.32 2.59 -5.18
C ASP A 241 -17.98 2.06 -5.68
N ALA A 242 -17.89 0.75 -5.90
CA ALA A 242 -16.69 0.07 -6.37
C ALA A 242 -16.21 0.53 -7.77
N ARG A 243 -17.05 1.22 -8.55
CA ARG A 243 -16.67 1.80 -9.84
C ARG A 243 -15.92 3.12 -9.69
N ARG A 244 -15.92 3.71 -8.50
CA ARG A 244 -15.27 4.99 -8.17
C ARG A 244 -14.32 4.84 -6.99
N VAL A 245 -13.31 3.98 -7.15
CA VAL A 245 -12.24 3.79 -6.17
C VAL A 245 -10.92 4.35 -6.70
N ALA A 246 -10.35 5.32 -5.98
CA ALA A 246 -9.02 5.86 -6.23
C ALA A 246 -8.00 5.11 -5.36
N VAL A 247 -7.11 4.34 -5.99
CA VAL A 247 -6.03 3.61 -5.29
C VAL A 247 -4.83 4.52 -5.08
N MET A 248 -4.26 4.50 -3.87
CA MET A 248 -3.15 5.35 -3.46
C MET A 248 -2.11 4.55 -2.67
N GLY A 249 -0.87 5.03 -2.68
CA GLY A 249 0.24 4.47 -1.92
C GLY A 249 1.39 5.46 -1.86
N HIS A 250 2.17 5.42 -0.78
CA HIS A 250 3.36 6.26 -0.61
C HIS A 250 4.64 5.43 -0.65
N SER A 251 5.71 5.97 -1.24
CA SER A 251 7.02 5.33 -1.33
C SER A 251 6.95 3.92 -1.95
N LYS A 252 7.31 2.86 -1.22
CA LYS A 252 7.20 1.47 -1.71
C LYS A 252 5.76 1.06 -2.04
N MET A 253 4.78 1.53 -1.25
CA MET A 253 3.38 1.27 -1.55
C MET A 253 2.90 2.03 -2.78
N GLY A 254 3.50 3.19 -3.09
CA GLY A 254 3.24 3.88 -4.37
C GLY A 254 3.65 3.03 -5.58
N LYS A 255 4.77 2.30 -5.48
CA LYS A 255 5.17 1.33 -6.52
C LYS A 255 4.16 0.19 -6.66
N ALA A 256 3.69 -0.36 -5.54
CA ALA A 256 2.65 -1.40 -5.53
C ALA A 256 1.28 -0.89 -6.01
N THR A 257 0.97 0.40 -5.84
CA THR A 257 -0.27 1.01 -6.35
C THR A 257 -0.24 1.23 -7.86
N LEU A 258 0.94 1.52 -8.42
CA LEU A 258 1.10 1.67 -9.88
C LEU A 258 1.03 0.33 -10.62
N TRP A 259 1.29 -0.78 -9.93
CA TRP A 259 1.30 -2.13 -10.47
C TRP A 259 -0.03 -2.86 -10.23
#